data_AF-A0A7C9A8W4-F1
#
_entry.id   AF-A0A7C9A8W4-F1
#
_cell.length_a   1.000
_cell.length_b   1.000
_cell.length_c   1.000
_cell.angle_alpha   90.00
_cell.angle_beta   90.00
_cell.angle_gamma   90.00
#
_symmetry.space_group_name_H-M   'P 1'
#
loop_
_entity.id
_entity.type
_entity.pdbx_description
1 polymer ?
#
loop_
_entity_poly.entity_id
_entity_poly.type
_entity_poly.pdbx_seq_one_letter_code
_entity_poly.pdbx_strand_id
1 'polypeptide(L)'
;FLAGSILCRSHLCQTEDAAGITECLVSFNSYILENLICRIRQTKGSMGTVNDRNLTVMWCPLHLIWGFVTMQVVFRRLVLKSIGYKSVPVDGLPFDPHKGIVPNIRGRVLQSMSDDHFVPEEGLYVCGWLKRGPTGIIATNLYCAEETVASIIEDLAQEPLTPTSSHAKQGREGLLQLLDSRNVRVLPFSAWEKIDSEEKRRGSMKQKPREKLSCWDELLKVGSE
;
A
#
# COMPACT_ATOMS: atom_id res chain seq x y z
N PHE A 1 1.62 5.89 4.94
CA PHE A 1 0.29 5.76 4.36
C PHE A 1 0.33 4.36 3.80
N LEU A 2 -0.26 3.36 4.46
CA LEU A 2 -0.65 2.16 3.73
C LEU A 2 -2.01 2.52 3.11
N ALA A 3 -1.97 3.38 2.09
CA ALA A 3 -3.10 3.50 1.18
C ALA A 3 -3.10 2.18 0.41
N GLY A 4 -4.14 1.37 0.63
CA GLY A 4 -4.26 -0.03 0.24
C GLY A 4 -3.58 -0.36 -1.09
N SER A 5 -2.42 -0.99 -0.99
CA SER A 5 -1.81 -1.71 -2.09
C SER A 5 -1.93 -3.17 -1.68
N ILE A 6 -2.97 -3.84 -2.16
CA ILE A 6 -3.14 -5.26 -1.93
C ILE A 6 -2.36 -5.95 -3.04
N LEU A 7 -1.26 -6.59 -2.67
CA LEU A 7 -0.60 -7.57 -3.52
C LEU A 7 -1.41 -8.86 -3.39
N CYS A 8 -2.16 -9.21 -4.43
CA CYS A 8 -2.88 -10.48 -4.45
C CYS A 8 -1.97 -11.49 -5.14
N ARG A 9 -1.46 -12.46 -4.38
CA ARG A 9 -0.81 -13.66 -4.92
C ARG A 9 -1.85 -14.77 -4.92
N SER A 10 -2.17 -15.32 -6.09
CA SER A 10 -3.22 -16.33 -6.30
C SER A 10 -3.00 -17.62 -5.50
N HIS A 11 -1.81 -17.82 -4.92
CA HIS A 11 -1.49 -18.92 -4.01
C HIS A 11 -2.18 -18.82 -2.62
N LEU A 12 -2.81 -17.69 -2.27
CA LEU A 12 -3.39 -17.46 -0.94
C LEU A 12 -4.93 -17.39 -0.90
N CYS A 13 -5.61 -17.42 -2.05
CA CYS A 13 -7.07 -17.29 -2.13
C CYS A 13 -7.72 -18.65 -2.45
N GLN A 14 -8.52 -19.16 -1.51
CA GLN A 14 -9.35 -20.37 -1.65
C GLN A 14 -10.83 -20.04 -1.93
N THR A 15 -11.16 -18.80 -2.31
CA THR A 15 -12.53 -18.48 -2.68
C THR A 15 -12.74 -18.88 -4.14
N GLU A 16 -13.46 -19.98 -4.36
CA GLU A 16 -13.88 -20.44 -5.70
C GLU A 16 -14.91 -19.50 -6.36
N ASP A 17 -15.40 -18.50 -5.62
CA ASP A 17 -16.41 -17.55 -6.09
C ASP A 17 -15.86 -16.13 -6.30
N ALA A 18 -16.06 -15.61 -7.53
CA ALA A 18 -15.73 -14.24 -7.93
C ALA A 18 -16.38 -13.14 -7.06
N ALA A 19 -17.50 -13.47 -6.41
CA ALA A 19 -18.16 -12.60 -5.43
C ALA A 19 -17.31 -12.41 -4.16
N GLY A 20 -16.68 -13.46 -3.65
CA GLY A 20 -15.86 -13.42 -2.44
C GLY A 20 -14.57 -12.60 -2.60
N ILE A 21 -13.93 -12.66 -3.78
CA ILE A 21 -12.72 -11.86 -4.09
C ILE A 21 -13.07 -10.38 -4.19
N THR A 22 -14.19 -10.07 -4.86
CA THR A 22 -14.69 -8.69 -5.02
C THR A 22 -15.11 -8.13 -3.66
N GLU A 23 -15.83 -8.90 -2.84
CA GLU A 23 -16.27 -8.49 -1.52
C GLU A 23 -15.10 -8.33 -0.53
N CYS A 24 -14.05 -9.15 -0.63
CA CYS A 24 -12.85 -9.02 0.19
C CYS A 24 -12.04 -7.76 -0.16
N LEU A 25 -11.84 -7.47 -1.45
CA LEU A 25 -11.10 -6.28 -1.92
C LEU A 25 -11.89 -4.98 -1.73
N VAL A 26 -13.21 -5.02 -1.89
CA VAL A 26 -14.12 -3.86 -1.70
C VAL A 26 -14.37 -3.60 -0.21
N SER A 27 -14.60 -4.64 0.62
CA SER A 27 -14.70 -4.47 2.08
C SER A 27 -13.39 -3.97 2.67
N PHE A 28 -12.22 -4.45 2.23
CA PHE A 28 -10.94 -3.92 2.72
C PHE A 28 -10.77 -2.44 2.39
N ASN A 29 -11.17 -1.99 1.19
CA ASN A 29 -11.13 -0.57 0.85
C ASN A 29 -12.12 0.24 1.70
N SER A 30 -13.35 -0.25 1.95
CA SER A 30 -14.36 0.42 2.77
C SER A 30 -13.97 0.52 4.25
N TYR A 31 -13.39 -0.54 4.84
CA TYR A 31 -12.97 -0.56 6.24
C TYR A 31 -11.73 0.31 6.51
N ILE A 32 -10.82 0.44 5.54
CA ILE A 32 -9.69 1.38 5.61
C ILE A 32 -10.18 2.84 5.56
N LEU A 33 -11.35 3.11 4.97
CA LEU A 33 -11.88 4.45 4.71
C LEU A 33 -12.50 5.15 5.93
N GLU A 34 -13.16 4.42 6.84
CA GLU A 34 -13.85 5.09 7.96
C GLU A 34 -12.92 5.49 9.12
N ASN A 35 -11.71 4.91 9.24
CA ASN A 35 -10.96 4.96 10.50
C ASN A 35 -9.52 5.50 10.44
N LEU A 36 -9.03 5.98 9.29
CA LEU A 36 -7.60 6.31 9.09
C LEU A 36 -7.26 7.80 8.87
N ILE A 37 -7.46 8.64 9.90
CA ILE A 37 -6.71 9.91 10.06
C ILE A 37 -5.76 9.80 11.26
N CYS A 38 -4.47 9.50 11.05
CA CYS A 38 -3.32 10.17 11.70
C CYS A 38 -2.00 9.36 11.64
N ARG A 39 -0.96 10.09 11.20
CA ARG A 39 0.49 9.97 11.39
C ARG A 39 1.25 8.77 10.80
N ILE A 40 2.26 9.11 10.00
CA ILE A 40 3.14 8.23 9.24
C ILE A 40 4.58 8.57 9.60
N ARG A 41 5.34 7.57 10.03
CA ARG A 41 6.81 7.61 10.04
C ARG A 41 7.30 7.49 8.60
N GLN A 42 8.00 8.51 8.13
CA GLN A 42 8.76 8.48 6.88
C GLN A 42 10.12 7.84 7.16
N THR A 43 10.54 6.90 6.31
CA THR A 43 11.96 6.62 6.14
C THR A 43 12.56 7.82 5.41
N LYS A 44 13.28 8.66 6.15
CA LYS A 44 14.16 9.67 5.55
C LYS A 44 15.15 8.92 4.68
N GLY A 45 15.27 9.32 3.41
CA GLY A 45 16.51 9.09 2.67
C GLY A 45 17.66 9.61 3.53
N SER A 46 18.67 8.76 3.72
CA SER A 46 19.85 9.02 4.53
C SER A 46 20.42 10.42 4.28
N MET A 47 20.48 11.23 5.33
CA MET A 47 21.22 12.48 5.30
C MET A 47 22.16 12.43 6.49
N GLY A 48 23.46 12.30 6.18
CA GLY A 48 24.53 12.32 7.17
C GLY A 48 24.49 13.61 7.98
N THR A 49 24.81 13.49 9.25
CA THR A 49 24.99 14.62 10.16
C THR A 49 26.19 15.44 9.72
N VAL A 50 25.95 16.60 9.11
CA VAL A 50 26.94 17.68 9.05
C VAL A 50 26.47 18.75 10.02
N ASN A 51 27.19 18.84 11.12
CA ASN A 51 27.04 19.83 12.15
C ASN A 51 27.71 21.12 11.66
N ASP A 52 26.92 22.07 11.13
CA ASP A 52 26.98 23.50 11.46
C ASP A 52 26.14 24.35 10.49
N ARG A 53 25.24 25.15 11.07
CA ARG A 53 24.49 26.28 10.48
C ARG A 53 23.48 25.95 9.35
N ASN A 54 22.24 25.78 9.81
CA ASN A 54 20.99 25.68 9.04
C ASN A 54 20.86 26.64 7.84
N LEU A 55 20.81 26.09 6.62
CA LEU A 55 20.21 26.71 5.43
C LEU A 55 19.72 25.61 4.48
N THR A 56 18.41 25.46 4.34
CA THR A 56 17.80 24.61 3.31
C THR A 56 17.20 25.52 2.24
N VAL A 57 17.80 25.55 1.06
CA VAL A 57 17.35 26.34 -0.11
C VAL A 57 16.31 25.53 -0.90
N MET A 58 15.16 26.12 -1.19
CA MET A 58 14.11 25.51 -2.00
C MET A 58 14.01 26.22 -3.36
N TRP A 59 14.03 25.43 -4.44
CA TRP A 59 13.97 25.89 -5.84
C TRP A 59 12.53 26.12 -6.29
N CYS A 60 12.27 27.22 -6.99
CA CYS A 60 11.00 27.50 -7.66
C CYS A 60 11.29 28.00 -9.09
N PRO A 61 10.93 27.25 -10.15
CA PRO A 61 11.09 27.74 -11.51
C PRO A 61 9.87 28.60 -11.89
N LEU A 62 10.05 29.91 -11.98
CA LEU A 62 9.08 30.79 -12.62
C LEU A 62 9.69 31.44 -13.88
N HIS A 63 9.04 31.15 -15.02
CA HIS A 63 8.99 31.90 -16.29
C HIS A 63 10.29 32.10 -17.10
N LEU A 64 10.33 31.43 -18.26
CA LEU A 64 11.30 31.59 -19.34
C LEU A 64 10.83 32.70 -20.31
N ILE A 65 11.26 33.94 -20.05
CA ILE A 65 11.41 34.97 -21.08
C ILE A 65 12.71 35.70 -20.72
N TRP A 66 13.77 35.45 -21.50
CA TRP A 66 15.20 35.76 -21.23
C TRP A 66 15.84 34.86 -20.15
N GLY A 67 16.99 34.26 -20.47
CA GLY A 67 17.72 33.28 -19.66
C GLY A 67 18.36 33.81 -18.37
N PHE A 68 17.62 34.58 -17.57
CA PHE A 68 17.99 34.94 -16.21
C PHE A 68 17.25 34.04 -15.23
N VAL A 69 17.94 33.03 -14.71
CA VAL A 69 17.46 32.30 -13.54
C VAL A 69 17.47 33.29 -12.38
N THR A 70 16.28 33.70 -11.95
CA THR A 70 16.15 34.65 -10.84
C THR A 70 16.06 33.84 -9.55
N MET A 71 17.11 33.89 -8.73
CA MET A 71 17.10 33.22 -7.42
C MET A 71 16.43 34.14 -6.39
N GLN A 72 15.40 33.62 -5.72
CA GLN A 72 14.74 34.31 -4.61
C GLN A 72 14.97 33.57 -3.30
N VAL A 73 15.47 34.30 -2.30
CA VAL A 73 15.64 33.77 -0.94
C VAL A 73 14.44 34.20 -0.10
N VAL A 74 13.76 33.22 0.49
CA VAL A 74 12.57 33.46 1.32
C VAL A 74 12.82 32.92 2.73
N PHE A 75 12.75 33.79 3.73
CA PHE A 75 12.88 33.38 5.13
C PHE A 75 11.53 32.88 5.66
N ARG A 76 11.48 31.62 6.10
CA ARG A 76 10.30 30.98 6.69
C ARG A 76 10.70 30.13 7.89
N ARG A 77 9.82 30.05 8.89
CA ARG A 77 10.02 29.22 10.10
C ARG A 77 9.58 27.77 9.90
N LEU A 78 8.79 27.50 8.86
CA LEU A 78 8.30 26.17 8.50
C LEU A 78 8.17 26.06 6.99
N VAL A 79 8.60 24.92 6.46
CA VAL A 79 8.45 24.55 5.05
C VAL A 79 7.92 23.13 5.00
N LEU A 80 6.78 22.93 4.33
CA LEU A 80 6.12 21.63 4.19
C LEU A 80 6.16 21.21 2.72
N LYS A 81 6.80 20.07 2.44
CA LYS A 81 6.89 19.50 1.10
C LYS A 81 5.67 18.62 0.83
N SER A 82 4.81 19.06 -0.08
CA SER A 82 3.62 18.32 -0.53
C SER A 82 3.64 18.11 -2.05
N ILE A 83 4.70 17.47 -2.55
CA ILE A 83 4.93 17.24 -3.99
C ILE A 83 4.58 15.82 -4.44
N GLY A 84 3.67 15.16 -3.71
CA GLY A 84 3.27 13.78 -3.97
C GLY A 84 4.03 12.74 -3.17
N TYR A 85 3.58 11.50 -3.31
CA TYR A 85 4.16 10.32 -2.66
C TYR A 85 4.96 9.48 -3.65
N LYS A 86 5.64 8.46 -3.14
CA LYS A 86 6.30 7.43 -3.96
C LYS A 86 6.25 6.11 -3.21
N SER A 87 5.94 5.03 -3.93
CA SER A 87 5.96 3.69 -3.36
C SER A 87 7.41 3.28 -3.01
N VAL A 88 7.53 2.31 -2.11
CA VAL A 88 8.81 1.71 -1.70
C VAL A 88 8.85 0.28 -2.26
N PRO A 89 10.00 -0.19 -2.78
CA PRO A 89 10.12 -1.56 -3.27
C PRO A 89 9.82 -2.57 -2.16
N VAL A 90 9.25 -3.71 -2.54
CA VAL A 90 9.01 -4.87 -1.68
C VAL A 90 9.91 -5.99 -2.15
N ASP A 91 10.57 -6.69 -1.23
CA ASP A 91 11.47 -7.78 -1.56
C ASP A 91 10.75 -8.87 -2.37
N GLY A 92 11.36 -9.30 -3.47
CA GLY A 92 10.79 -10.29 -4.39
C GLY A 92 9.73 -9.76 -5.36
N LEU A 93 9.50 -8.44 -5.41
CA LEU A 93 8.56 -7.80 -6.34
C LEU A 93 9.30 -6.88 -7.34
N PRO A 94 9.04 -6.99 -8.66
CA PRO A 94 9.62 -6.08 -9.64
C PRO A 94 9.14 -4.65 -9.39
N PHE A 95 10.04 -3.68 -9.57
CA PHE A 95 9.76 -2.29 -9.20
C PHE A 95 10.44 -1.31 -10.17
N ASP A 96 9.67 -0.34 -10.66
CA ASP A 96 10.19 0.80 -11.42
C ASP A 96 10.52 1.93 -10.44
N PRO A 97 11.80 2.20 -10.13
CA PRO A 97 12.18 3.23 -9.18
C PRO A 97 12.00 4.64 -9.73
N HIS A 98 11.83 4.85 -11.05
CA HIS A 98 11.55 6.18 -11.60
C HIS A 98 10.08 6.53 -11.40
N LYS A 99 9.18 5.65 -11.83
CA LYS A 99 7.72 5.84 -11.69
C LYS A 99 7.19 5.55 -10.29
N GLY A 100 7.91 4.75 -9.49
CA GLY A 100 7.48 4.35 -8.15
C GLY A 100 6.29 3.40 -8.16
N ILE A 101 6.24 2.49 -9.13
CA ILE A 101 5.16 1.52 -9.34
C ILE A 101 5.71 0.11 -9.57
N VAL A 102 4.85 -0.88 -9.44
CA VAL A 102 5.11 -2.24 -9.91
C VAL A 102 4.72 -2.33 -11.39
N PRO A 103 5.64 -2.75 -12.27
CA PRO A 103 5.32 -3.00 -13.66
C PRO A 103 4.16 -3.95 -13.86
N ASN A 104 3.16 -3.55 -14.65
CA ASN A 104 1.98 -4.37 -14.86
C ASN A 104 1.24 -4.07 -16.18
N ILE A 105 0.43 -5.02 -16.65
CA ILE A 105 -0.55 -4.86 -17.73
C ILE A 105 -1.93 -5.24 -17.20
N ARG A 106 -2.88 -4.28 -17.19
CA ARG A 106 -4.23 -4.44 -16.61
C ARG A 106 -4.21 -4.98 -15.17
N GLY A 107 -3.11 -4.79 -14.43
CA GLY A 107 -2.90 -5.29 -13.08
C GLY A 107 -2.13 -6.61 -12.97
N ARG A 108 -1.82 -7.32 -14.06
CA ARG A 108 -0.91 -8.48 -14.07
C ARG A 108 0.54 -8.02 -13.95
N VAL A 109 1.27 -8.47 -12.94
CA VAL A 109 2.66 -8.06 -12.70
C VAL A 109 3.59 -8.65 -13.76
N LEU A 110 4.64 -7.94 -14.17
CA LEU A 110 5.60 -8.40 -15.19
C LEU A 110 6.92 -8.87 -14.56
N GLN A 111 7.44 -10.05 -14.96
CA GLN A 111 8.64 -10.66 -14.37
C GLN A 111 9.95 -9.88 -14.59
N SER A 112 10.11 -9.20 -15.73
CA SER A 112 11.27 -8.35 -15.99
C SER A 112 10.92 -7.17 -16.91
N MET A 113 11.73 -6.12 -16.82
CA MET A 113 11.76 -4.97 -17.73
C MET A 113 12.71 -5.19 -18.93
N SER A 114 13.48 -6.29 -18.92
CA SER A 114 14.46 -6.60 -19.95
C SER A 114 13.88 -7.59 -20.95
N ASP A 115 13.91 -7.18 -22.22
CA ASP A 115 13.52 -7.86 -23.46
C ASP A 115 12.10 -7.53 -23.94
N ASP A 116 11.94 -7.35 -25.26
CA ASP A 116 10.75 -6.89 -26.01
C ASP A 116 9.49 -7.80 -25.86
N HIS A 117 9.47 -8.66 -24.85
CA HIS A 117 8.41 -9.59 -24.55
C HIS A 117 7.88 -9.37 -23.12
N PHE A 118 6.63 -8.94 -23.06
CA PHE A 118 5.89 -8.82 -21.81
C PHE A 118 5.50 -10.21 -21.30
N VAL A 119 6.25 -10.74 -20.33
CA VAL A 119 5.91 -12.00 -19.65
C VAL A 119 5.31 -11.69 -18.28
N PRO A 120 4.00 -11.94 -18.07
CA PRO A 120 3.38 -11.79 -16.76
C PRO A 120 3.95 -12.79 -15.75
N GLU A 121 4.10 -12.37 -14.50
CA GLU A 121 4.29 -13.29 -13.38
C GLU A 121 2.95 -13.95 -13.07
N GLU A 122 2.85 -15.26 -13.33
CA GLU A 122 1.63 -16.02 -13.11
C GLU A 122 1.14 -15.90 -11.67
N GLY A 123 -0.14 -15.57 -11.52
CA GLY A 123 -0.77 -15.48 -10.22
C GLY A 123 -0.38 -14.26 -9.39
N LEU A 124 0.32 -13.26 -9.94
CA LEU A 124 0.67 -12.05 -9.22
C LEU A 124 0.01 -10.79 -9.80
N TYR A 125 -0.72 -10.07 -8.96
CA TYR A 125 -1.50 -8.91 -9.38
C TYR A 125 -1.28 -7.70 -8.48
N VAL A 126 -1.44 -6.51 -9.05
CA VAL A 126 -1.30 -5.22 -8.37
C VAL A 126 -2.48 -4.31 -8.66
N CYS A 127 -2.93 -3.54 -7.68
CA CYS A 127 -3.96 -2.51 -7.83
C CYS A 127 -3.61 -1.22 -7.07
N GLY A 128 -4.45 -0.20 -7.19
CA GLY A 128 -4.29 1.08 -6.47
C GLY A 128 -3.06 1.89 -6.87
N TRP A 129 -2.46 2.59 -5.91
CA TRP A 129 -1.30 3.45 -6.16
C TRP A 129 -0.02 2.70 -6.51
N LEU A 130 0.14 1.46 -6.05
CA LEU A 130 1.28 0.63 -6.44
C LEU A 130 1.22 0.24 -7.93
N LYS A 131 0.02 0.20 -8.52
CA LYS A 131 -0.24 -0.03 -9.95
C LYS A 131 -0.07 1.24 -10.81
N ARG A 132 -0.70 2.36 -10.40
CA ARG A 132 -0.87 3.57 -11.23
C ARG A 132 -0.02 4.77 -10.80
N GLY A 133 0.64 4.69 -9.65
CA GLY A 133 1.24 5.82 -8.98
C GLY A 133 0.25 6.57 -8.07
N PRO A 134 0.74 7.52 -7.25
CA PRO A 134 -0.04 8.15 -6.18
C PRO A 134 -0.89 9.32 -6.69
N THR A 135 -1.77 9.01 -7.65
CA THR A 135 -2.72 9.97 -8.23
C THR A 135 -4.14 9.43 -8.20
N GLY A 136 -5.09 10.34 -8.09
CA GLY A 136 -6.51 10.04 -8.04
C GLY A 136 -7.07 9.90 -6.63
N ILE A 137 -8.40 9.96 -6.56
CA ILE A 137 -9.18 9.84 -5.33
C ILE A 137 -9.53 8.38 -5.04
N ILE A 138 -10.18 8.13 -3.91
CA ILE A 138 -10.67 6.81 -3.50
C ILE A 138 -11.47 6.12 -4.61
N ALA A 139 -12.40 6.82 -5.25
CA ALA A 139 -13.20 6.27 -6.35
C ALA A 139 -12.35 5.79 -7.54
N THR A 140 -11.21 6.44 -7.83
CA THR A 140 -10.31 5.99 -8.91
C THR A 140 -9.62 4.66 -8.57
N ASN A 141 -9.46 4.34 -7.28
CA ASN A 141 -8.92 3.06 -6.87
C ASN A 141 -9.94 1.94 -6.99
N LEU A 142 -11.24 2.25 -6.90
CA LEU A 142 -12.31 1.26 -7.11
C LEU A 142 -12.26 0.73 -8.55
N TYR A 143 -12.34 1.61 -9.55
CA TYR A 143 -12.25 1.21 -10.97
C TYR A 143 -10.92 0.51 -11.32
N CYS A 144 -9.82 0.95 -10.70
CA CYS A 144 -8.51 0.31 -10.85
C CYS A 144 -8.51 -1.14 -10.32
N ALA A 145 -9.20 -1.38 -9.20
CA ALA A 145 -9.34 -2.69 -8.61
C ALA A 145 -10.25 -3.58 -9.46
N GLU A 146 -11.37 -3.07 -9.96
CA GLU A 146 -12.29 -3.79 -10.86
C GLU A 146 -11.57 -4.33 -12.10
N GLU A 147 -10.74 -3.52 -12.77
CA GLU A 147 -9.94 -3.98 -13.92
C GLU A 147 -8.98 -5.13 -13.55
N THR A 148 -8.41 -5.06 -12.35
CA THR A 148 -7.47 -6.07 -11.86
C THR A 148 -8.22 -7.37 -11.53
N VAL A 149 -9.40 -7.27 -10.92
CA VAL A 149 -10.27 -8.42 -10.64
C VAL A 149 -10.74 -9.07 -11.93
N ALA A 150 -11.13 -8.29 -12.94
CA ALA A 150 -11.47 -8.83 -14.26
C ALA A 150 -10.31 -9.62 -14.86
N SER A 151 -9.08 -9.13 -14.72
CA SER A 151 -7.87 -9.85 -15.16
C SER A 151 -7.66 -11.17 -14.40
N ILE A 152 -7.89 -11.17 -13.08
CA ILE A 152 -7.81 -12.40 -12.27
C ILE A 152 -8.85 -13.43 -12.74
N ILE A 153 -10.09 -13.00 -12.96
CA ILE A 153 -11.18 -13.88 -13.43
C ILE A 153 -10.87 -14.45 -14.82
N GLU A 154 -10.38 -13.60 -15.73
CA GLU A 154 -9.91 -14.03 -17.06
C GLU A 154 -8.85 -15.12 -16.96
N ASP A 155 -7.85 -14.95 -16.09
CA ASP A 155 -6.74 -15.91 -15.95
C ASP A 155 -7.21 -17.23 -15.31
N LEU A 156 -8.06 -17.16 -14.27
CA LEU A 156 -8.63 -18.35 -13.62
C LEU A 156 -9.49 -19.17 -14.59
N ALA A 157 -10.19 -18.54 -15.53
CA ALA A 157 -10.98 -19.24 -16.54
C ALA A 157 -10.13 -19.95 -17.60
N GLN A 158 -8.86 -19.55 -17.75
CA GLN A 158 -7.91 -20.18 -18.68
C GLN A 158 -7.02 -21.22 -17.99
N GLU A 159 -6.99 -21.29 -16.66
CA GLU A 159 -6.27 -22.33 -15.93
C GLU A 159 -6.89 -23.72 -16.24
N PRO A 160 -6.08 -24.71 -16.65
CA PRO A 160 -6.57 -26.08 -16.82
C PRO A 160 -7.17 -26.60 -15.51
N LEU A 161 -8.27 -27.37 -15.58
CA LEU A 161 -8.90 -28.07 -14.45
C LEU A 161 -7.95 -29.04 -13.69
N THR A 162 -6.72 -29.21 -14.19
CA THR A 162 -5.67 -30.01 -13.55
C THR A 162 -4.63 -29.07 -12.95
N PRO A 163 -4.42 -29.09 -11.62
CA PRO A 163 -3.45 -28.21 -10.99
C PRO A 163 -2.05 -28.50 -11.55
N THR A 164 -1.46 -27.50 -12.19
CA THR A 164 -0.07 -27.55 -12.70
C THR A 164 0.97 -27.59 -11.59
N SER A 165 0.56 -27.34 -10.34
CA SER A 165 1.40 -27.47 -9.15
C SER A 165 1.02 -28.73 -8.36
N SER A 166 2.02 -29.55 -8.05
CA SER A 166 1.92 -30.80 -7.28
C SER A 166 1.51 -30.63 -5.81
N HIS A 167 1.23 -29.39 -5.39
CA HIS A 167 0.88 -29.05 -4.02
C HIS A 167 -0.45 -28.30 -4.00
N ALA A 168 -1.41 -28.80 -3.22
CA ALA A 168 -2.67 -28.10 -2.97
C ALA A 168 -2.39 -26.71 -2.40
N LYS A 169 -3.09 -25.68 -2.90
CA LYS A 169 -3.03 -24.31 -2.36
C LYS A 169 -3.61 -24.32 -0.94
N GLN A 170 -2.74 -24.32 0.08
CA GLN A 170 -3.13 -24.40 1.50
C GLN A 170 -3.81 -23.13 2.03
N GLY A 171 -3.82 -22.04 1.24
CA GLY A 171 -4.55 -20.81 1.55
C GLY A 171 -4.23 -20.24 2.93
N ARG A 172 -5.29 -19.95 3.69
CA ARG A 172 -5.20 -19.34 5.03
C ARG A 172 -4.44 -20.23 6.02
N GLU A 173 -4.68 -21.54 6.02
CA GLU A 173 -4.10 -22.46 7.00
C GLU A 173 -2.58 -22.54 6.85
N GLY A 174 -2.10 -22.73 5.62
CA GLY A 174 -0.66 -22.74 5.33
C GLY A 174 0.02 -21.39 5.64
N LEU A 175 -0.68 -20.27 5.40
CA LEU A 175 -0.16 -18.95 5.78
C LEU A 175 -0.03 -18.79 7.29
N LEU A 176 -1.03 -19.20 8.07
CA LEU A 176 -0.99 -19.11 9.53
C LEU A 176 0.12 -19.99 10.11
N GLN A 177 0.29 -21.22 9.60
CA GLN A 177 1.39 -22.09 10.02
C GLN A 177 2.77 -21.47 9.73
N LEU A 178 2.94 -20.84 8.56
CA LEU A 178 4.19 -20.16 8.20
C LEU A 178 4.48 -18.97 9.12
N LEU A 179 3.46 -18.18 9.43
CA LEU A 179 3.59 -17.03 10.33
C LEU A 179 3.92 -17.48 11.77
N ASP A 180 3.30 -18.55 12.24
CA ASP A 180 3.60 -19.18 13.53
C ASP A 180 5.03 -19.72 13.60
N SER A 181 5.49 -20.43 12.56
CA SER A 181 6.88 -20.94 12.48
C SER A 181 7.93 -19.82 12.48
N ARG A 182 7.54 -18.61 12.05
CA ARG A 182 8.39 -17.41 12.02
C ARG A 182 8.22 -16.55 13.27
N ASN A 183 7.43 -17.00 14.24
CA ASN A 183 7.10 -16.26 15.46
C ASN A 183 6.55 -14.85 15.17
N VAL A 184 5.72 -14.72 14.14
CA VAL A 184 5.10 -13.45 13.75
C VAL A 184 3.79 -13.29 14.50
N ARG A 185 3.67 -12.20 15.26
CA ARG A 185 2.41 -11.85 15.94
C ARG A 185 1.38 -11.36 14.92
N VAL A 186 0.33 -12.15 14.72
CA VAL A 186 -0.81 -11.80 13.86
C VAL A 186 -1.92 -11.19 14.71
N LEU A 187 -2.44 -10.03 14.29
CA LEU A 187 -3.64 -9.46 14.87
C LEU A 187 -4.85 -9.79 13.97
N PRO A 188 -5.82 -10.60 14.45
CA PRO A 188 -7.05 -10.84 13.71
C PRO A 188 -7.91 -9.57 13.65
N PHE A 189 -8.93 -9.58 12.79
CA PHE A 189 -9.88 -8.47 12.70
C PHE A 189 -10.53 -8.13 14.05
N SER A 190 -10.86 -9.12 14.86
CA SER A 190 -11.42 -8.92 16.20
C SER A 190 -10.48 -8.14 17.14
N ALA A 191 -9.15 -8.28 17.00
CA ALA A 191 -8.20 -7.46 17.75
C ALA A 191 -8.24 -5.99 17.30
N TRP A 192 -8.41 -5.75 16.00
CA TRP A 192 -8.62 -4.41 15.48
C TRP A 192 -9.92 -3.78 16.00
N GLU A 193 -11.01 -4.54 16.11
CA GLU A 193 -12.28 -4.03 16.68
C GLU A 193 -12.14 -3.56 18.13
N LYS A 194 -11.28 -4.21 18.92
CA LYS A 194 -10.96 -3.78 20.29
C LYS A 194 -10.21 -2.45 20.29
N ILE A 195 -9.20 -2.31 19.42
CA ILE A 195 -8.47 -1.05 19.22
C ILE A 195 -9.45 0.06 18.83
N ASP A 196 -10.32 -0.21 17.85
CA ASP A 196 -11.31 0.74 17.36
C ASP A 196 -12.26 1.21 18.48
N SER A 197 -12.75 0.26 19.28
CA SER A 197 -13.63 0.54 20.42
C SER A 197 -12.94 1.39 21.49
N GLU A 198 -11.68 1.10 21.80
CA GLU A 198 -10.91 1.86 22.78
C GLU A 198 -10.61 3.29 22.28
N GLU A 199 -10.25 3.46 21.01
CA GLU A 199 -10.05 4.78 20.42
C GLU A 199 -11.34 5.62 20.47
N LYS A 200 -12.49 5.03 20.15
CA LYS A 200 -13.82 5.67 20.24
C LYS A 200 -14.16 6.04 21.68
N ARG A 201 -13.95 5.13 22.64
CA ARG A 201 -14.17 5.38 24.07
C ARG A 201 -13.35 6.56 24.58
N ARG A 202 -12.06 6.62 24.24
CA ARG A 202 -11.17 7.75 24.57
C ARG A 202 -11.58 9.05 23.90
N GLY A 203 -12.05 8.97 22.66
CA GLY A 203 -12.60 10.10 21.92
C GLY A 203 -13.82 10.69 22.61
N SER A 204 -14.77 9.85 23.01
CA SER A 204 -16.03 10.26 23.65
C SER A 204 -15.78 11.09 24.92
N MET A 205 -14.83 10.67 25.77
CA MET A 205 -14.43 11.42 26.98
C MET A 205 -13.90 12.83 26.68
N LYS A 206 -13.47 13.09 25.44
CA LYS A 206 -12.94 14.37 24.97
C LYS A 206 -13.82 15.05 23.93
N GLN A 207 -15.06 14.57 23.74
CA GLN A 207 -15.98 15.08 22.71
C GLN A 207 -15.41 15.00 21.27
N LYS A 208 -14.63 13.95 20.99
CA LYS A 208 -14.07 13.64 19.67
C LYS A 208 -14.66 12.33 19.15
N PRO A 209 -14.75 12.12 17.82
CA PRO A 209 -15.15 10.82 17.27
C PRO A 209 -14.24 9.67 17.72
N ARG A 210 -12.94 9.95 17.85
CA ARG A 210 -11.94 9.03 18.40
C ARG A 210 -10.70 9.77 18.91
N GLU A 211 -9.96 9.12 19.80
CA GLU A 211 -8.59 9.50 20.17
C GLU A 211 -7.66 8.33 19.85
N LYS A 212 -6.71 8.56 18.94
CA LYS A 212 -5.89 7.46 18.41
C LYS A 212 -4.83 6.98 19.37
N LEU A 213 -4.63 5.67 19.40
CA LEU A 213 -3.46 5.06 20.04
C LEU A 213 -2.26 5.33 19.13
N SER A 214 -1.31 6.12 19.62
CA SER A 214 -0.18 6.62 18.81
C SER A 214 1.13 5.84 19.02
N CYS A 215 1.09 4.84 19.89
CA CYS A 215 2.21 3.97 20.22
C CYS A 215 1.92 2.52 19.83
N TRP A 216 2.93 1.84 19.28
CA TRP A 216 2.84 0.42 18.91
C TRP A 216 2.56 -0.48 20.10
N ASP A 217 3.23 -0.28 21.23
CA ASP A 217 3.05 -1.12 22.41
C ASP A 217 1.62 -1.03 22.95
N GLU A 218 1.02 0.16 22.86
CA GLU A 218 -0.36 0.40 23.29
C GLU A 218 -1.37 -0.25 22.33
N LEU A 219 -1.16 -0.11 21.01
CA LEU A 219 -1.96 -0.80 20.00
C LEU A 219 -1.92 -2.32 20.20
N LEU A 220 -0.72 -2.86 20.40
CA LEU A 220 -0.51 -4.30 20.60
C LEU A 220 -1.15 -4.77 21.91
N LYS A 221 -1.04 -3.99 22.99
CA LYS A 221 -1.67 -4.30 24.27
C LYS A 221 -3.19 -4.38 24.14
N VAL A 222 -3.82 -3.33 23.61
CA VAL A 222 -5.29 -3.26 23.46
C VAL A 222 -5.81 -4.31 22.47
N GLY A 223 -5.05 -4.63 21.43
CA GLY A 223 -5.43 -5.69 20.49
C GLY A 223 -5.27 -7.11 21.06
N SER A 224 -4.46 -7.31 22.09
CA SER A 224 -4.18 -8.63 22.67
C SER A 224 -5.06 -8.97 23.88
N GLU A 225 -5.48 -7.96 24.65
CA GLU A 225 -6.48 -8.06 25.73
C GLU A 225 -7.87 -8.29 25.13
#